data_AF-A0A261Y3S1-F1
#
_entry.id   AF-A0A261Y3S1-F1
#
_cell.length_a   1.000
_cell.length_b   1.000
_cell.length_c   1.000
_cell.angle_alpha   90.00
_cell.angle_beta   90.00
_cell.angle_gamma   90.00
#
_symmetry.space_group_name_H-M   'P 1'
#
loop_
_entity.id
_entity.type
_entity.pdbx_description
1 polymer ?
#
loop_
_entity_poly.entity_id
_entity_poly.type
_entity_poly.pdbx_seq_one_letter_code
_entity_poly.pdbx_strand_id
1 'polypeptide(L)'
;MGQYVSKTLVTGSVTAALTANGAVQAAAFAVAAPLQTEKFYDVSGSASFVAATLTSLYWQNYLQYYWKGTARPPLPTLSSFHPRQLVLTATTLLWTTRLGGFLLYRVLQSGKDSRFDGVREKPAKFGVFWFMQAIWVGATCFPVLLLNTVPHAVQPPLTWLDYAGLGIWAAGWAFEVMADVQKSRWKAKPENKDKFIQEGVWSLSRHPNYFGECLLWFGNWMVAYSGFSRIPPSIISPLVAKATILSPLFVTMLITKMATWEEKLKQRTPGGKSIVAETNATITEFSISFPSPQDAEKFAKAVLTEKPGKPVYKVAPSMLSPRTMRAGLGLGGGGLGAGGPIKPAPRPKVEDKPVVKEKKPTEIKVEVIKEEAKKPAPKPPPPPSAFACCTIS
;
A
#
# COMPACT_ATOMS: atom_id res chain seq x y z
N MET A 1 -24.09 -13.42 35.03
CA MET A 1 -24.01 -13.69 33.57
C MET A 1 -23.31 -12.59 32.74
N GLY A 2 -22.95 -11.43 33.29
CA GLY A 2 -22.42 -10.28 32.50
C GLY A 2 -20.89 -10.21 32.26
N GLN A 3 -20.06 -11.08 32.86
CA GLN A 3 -18.59 -10.98 32.74
C GLN A 3 -17.94 -12.02 31.80
N TYR A 4 -18.59 -13.17 31.56
CA TYR A 4 -18.03 -14.26 30.73
C TYR A 4 -18.26 -14.07 29.21
N VAL A 5 -19.06 -13.08 28.82
CA VAL A 5 -19.47 -12.81 27.43
C VAL A 5 -18.40 -12.03 26.64
N SER A 6 -17.31 -11.60 27.27
CA SER A 6 -16.40 -10.61 26.71
C SER A 6 -15.27 -11.20 25.83
N LYS A 7 -14.37 -12.02 26.39
CA LYS A 7 -13.18 -12.50 25.66
C LYS A 7 -13.52 -13.58 24.64
N THR A 8 -14.39 -14.52 24.99
CA THR A 8 -14.81 -15.61 24.10
C THR A 8 -15.51 -15.07 22.85
N LEU A 9 -16.26 -13.98 22.99
CA LEU A 9 -16.93 -13.32 21.87
C LEU A 9 -15.93 -12.58 20.96
N VAL A 10 -14.96 -11.88 21.54
CA VAL A 10 -13.86 -11.24 20.80
C VAL A 10 -13.07 -12.29 20.02
N THR A 11 -12.57 -13.33 20.70
CA THR A 11 -11.80 -14.41 20.08
C THR A 11 -12.62 -15.11 19.00
N GLY A 12 -13.88 -15.47 19.28
CA GLY A 12 -14.75 -16.12 18.30
C GLY A 12 -15.00 -15.27 17.05
N SER A 13 -15.08 -13.94 17.20
CA SER A 13 -15.30 -13.01 16.08
C SER A 13 -14.05 -12.81 15.23
N VAL A 14 -12.88 -12.67 15.86
CA VAL A 14 -11.60 -12.63 15.13
C VAL A 14 -11.38 -13.97 14.39
N THR A 15 -11.63 -15.10 15.06
CA THR A 15 -11.52 -16.42 14.43
C THR A 15 -12.45 -16.52 13.23
N ALA A 16 -13.72 -16.12 13.35
CA ALA A 16 -14.65 -16.16 12.22
C ALA A 16 -14.18 -15.30 11.04
N ALA A 17 -13.64 -14.11 11.29
CA ALA A 17 -13.09 -13.26 10.25
C ALA A 17 -11.88 -13.90 9.54
N LEU A 18 -10.97 -14.51 10.31
CA LEU A 18 -9.81 -15.24 9.75
C LEU A 18 -10.24 -16.50 9.01
N THR A 19 -11.27 -17.20 9.48
CA THR A 19 -11.88 -18.34 8.79
C THR A 19 -12.51 -17.91 7.47
N ALA A 20 -13.24 -16.79 7.43
CA ALA A 20 -13.82 -16.25 6.20
C ALA A 20 -12.74 -15.93 5.16
N ASN A 21 -11.64 -15.30 5.59
CA ASN A 21 -10.46 -15.07 4.75
C ASN A 21 -9.85 -16.39 4.22
N GLY A 22 -9.59 -17.34 5.11
CA GLY A 22 -9.05 -18.65 4.72
C GLY A 22 -9.98 -19.43 3.78
N ALA A 23 -11.30 -19.31 3.96
CA ALA A 23 -12.30 -19.95 3.12
C ALA A 23 -12.31 -19.37 1.70
N VAL A 24 -12.20 -18.05 1.54
CA VAL A 24 -12.05 -17.42 0.21
C VAL A 24 -10.82 -17.97 -0.49
N GLN A 25 -9.68 -18.05 0.20
CA GLN A 25 -8.43 -18.53 -0.38
C GLN A 25 -8.47 -20.03 -0.71
N ALA A 26 -9.08 -20.84 0.16
CA ALA A 26 -9.26 -22.27 -0.08
C ALA A 26 -10.20 -22.52 -1.27
N ALA A 27 -11.32 -21.81 -1.36
CA ALA A 27 -12.27 -21.93 -2.47
C ALA A 27 -11.64 -21.51 -3.80
N ALA A 28 -10.92 -20.39 -3.79
CA ALA A 28 -10.18 -19.93 -4.96
C ALA A 28 -9.10 -20.95 -5.37
N PHE A 29 -8.29 -21.43 -4.43
CA PHE A 29 -7.26 -22.44 -4.70
C PHE A 29 -7.85 -23.75 -5.25
N ALA A 30 -9.00 -24.20 -4.74
CA ALA A 30 -9.67 -25.41 -5.21
C ALA A 30 -10.07 -25.32 -6.69
N VAL A 31 -10.36 -24.11 -7.19
CA VAL A 31 -10.59 -23.84 -8.63
C VAL A 31 -9.25 -23.64 -9.36
N ALA A 32 -8.28 -22.99 -8.72
CA ALA A 32 -7.04 -22.55 -9.36
C ALA A 32 -6.11 -23.71 -9.67
N ALA A 33 -5.97 -24.63 -8.72
CA ALA A 33 -5.06 -25.76 -8.79
C ALA A 33 -5.37 -26.71 -9.96
N PRO A 34 -6.61 -27.19 -10.18
CA PRO A 34 -6.91 -28.05 -11.32
C PRO A 34 -6.78 -27.33 -12.66
N LEU A 35 -7.07 -26.02 -12.70
CA LEU A 35 -6.97 -25.20 -13.90
C LEU A 35 -5.56 -24.63 -14.15
N GLN A 36 -4.64 -24.83 -13.22
CA GLN A 36 -3.27 -24.28 -13.23
C GLN A 36 -3.25 -22.77 -13.55
N THR A 37 -4.21 -22.03 -13.01
CA THR A 37 -4.41 -20.61 -13.34
C THR A 37 -4.28 -19.71 -12.12
N GLU A 38 -3.59 -18.59 -12.31
CA GLU A 38 -3.33 -17.52 -11.36
C GLU A 38 -4.24 -16.31 -11.56
N LYS A 39 -5.11 -16.34 -12.58
CA LYS A 39 -5.84 -15.15 -13.06
C LYS A 39 -6.69 -14.46 -12.00
N PHE A 40 -7.15 -15.19 -10.99
CA PHE A 40 -7.98 -14.65 -9.92
C PHE A 40 -7.26 -14.58 -8.57
N TYR A 41 -5.94 -14.79 -8.52
CA TYR A 41 -5.15 -14.70 -7.29
C TYR A 41 -5.22 -13.32 -6.64
N ASP A 42 -5.08 -12.25 -7.43
CA ASP A 42 -5.15 -10.89 -6.91
C ASP A 42 -6.59 -10.51 -6.48
N VAL A 43 -7.60 -11.02 -7.21
CA VAL A 43 -9.02 -10.84 -6.88
C VAL A 43 -9.39 -11.56 -5.60
N SER A 44 -8.91 -12.79 -5.40
CA SER A 44 -9.19 -13.55 -4.18
C SER A 44 -8.60 -12.86 -2.95
N GLY A 45 -7.41 -12.27 -3.07
CA GLY A 45 -6.85 -11.42 -2.01
C GLY A 45 -7.76 -10.24 -1.65
N SER A 46 -8.30 -9.55 -2.65
CA SER A 46 -9.24 -8.44 -2.42
C SER A 46 -10.56 -8.93 -1.80
N ALA A 47 -11.09 -10.05 -2.29
CA ALA A 47 -12.25 -10.71 -1.71
C ALA A 47 -12.01 -11.14 -0.26
N SER A 48 -10.80 -11.59 0.09
CA SER A 48 -10.40 -11.93 1.45
C SER A 48 -10.41 -10.73 2.39
N PHE A 49 -9.93 -9.55 1.96
CA PHE A 49 -10.05 -8.31 2.73
C PHE A 49 -11.50 -7.95 3.01
N VAL A 50 -12.35 -8.01 1.97
CA VAL A 50 -13.78 -7.74 2.09
C VAL A 50 -14.44 -8.74 3.04
N ALA A 51 -14.20 -10.03 2.84
CA ALA A 51 -14.79 -11.10 3.63
C ALA A 51 -14.38 -11.01 5.11
N ALA A 52 -13.09 -10.84 5.40
CA ALA A 52 -12.60 -10.71 6.77
C ALA A 52 -13.20 -9.48 7.48
N THR A 53 -13.17 -8.33 6.81
CA THR A 53 -13.61 -7.07 7.39
C THR A 53 -15.11 -7.08 7.65
N LEU A 54 -15.94 -7.48 6.67
CA LEU A 54 -17.39 -7.57 6.85
C LEU A 54 -17.77 -8.65 7.87
N THR A 55 -17.11 -9.80 7.84
CA THR A 55 -17.37 -10.84 8.85
C THR A 55 -17.06 -10.31 10.25
N SER A 56 -15.92 -9.65 10.46
CA SER A 56 -15.58 -9.08 11.78
C SER A 56 -16.61 -8.07 12.29
N LEU A 57 -17.22 -7.27 11.39
CA LEU A 57 -18.23 -6.27 11.73
C LEU A 57 -19.58 -6.92 12.09
N TYR A 58 -20.03 -7.91 11.32
CA TYR A 58 -21.37 -8.48 11.47
C TYR A 58 -21.44 -9.71 12.38
N TRP A 59 -20.33 -10.41 12.63
CA TRP A 59 -20.34 -11.70 13.33
C TRP A 59 -20.88 -11.63 14.76
N GLN A 60 -20.58 -10.56 15.49
CA GLN A 60 -21.09 -10.40 16.86
C GLN A 60 -22.61 -10.28 16.92
N ASN A 61 -23.19 -9.57 15.97
CA ASN A 61 -24.64 -9.47 15.85
C ASN A 61 -25.22 -10.85 15.56
N TYR A 62 -24.66 -11.58 14.59
CA TYR A 62 -25.09 -12.95 14.26
C TYR A 62 -25.06 -13.88 15.48
N LEU A 63 -23.96 -13.90 16.25
CA LEU A 63 -23.84 -14.74 17.44
C LEU A 63 -24.93 -14.43 18.47
N GLN A 64 -25.21 -13.15 18.75
CA GLN A 64 -26.25 -12.78 19.72
C GLN A 64 -27.63 -13.36 19.40
N TYR A 65 -27.98 -13.48 18.12
CA TYR A 65 -29.25 -14.07 17.70
C TYR A 65 -29.21 -15.60 17.63
N TYR A 66 -28.07 -16.18 17.24
CA TYR A 66 -27.87 -17.63 17.28
C TYR A 66 -28.09 -18.18 18.70
N TRP A 67 -27.50 -17.54 19.71
CA TRP A 67 -27.68 -17.91 21.12
C TRP A 67 -29.10 -17.69 21.65
N LYS A 68 -29.88 -16.78 21.02
CA LYS A 68 -31.29 -16.53 21.33
C LYS A 68 -32.26 -17.46 20.58
N GLY A 69 -31.76 -18.44 19.83
CA GLY A 69 -32.59 -19.38 19.07
C GLY A 69 -33.32 -18.77 17.88
N THR A 70 -32.90 -17.58 17.41
CA THR A 70 -33.54 -16.92 16.26
C THR A 70 -32.89 -17.41 14.97
N ALA A 71 -33.64 -18.16 14.15
CA ALA A 71 -33.11 -18.85 12.96
C ALA A 71 -32.54 -17.91 11.87
N ARG A 72 -33.00 -16.64 11.82
CA ARG A 72 -32.52 -15.63 10.86
C ARG A 72 -32.49 -14.24 11.52
N PRO A 73 -31.34 -13.78 12.04
CA PRO A 73 -31.22 -12.41 12.50
C PRO A 73 -31.46 -11.41 11.35
N PRO A 74 -32.22 -10.32 11.57
CA PRO A 74 -32.21 -9.22 10.62
C PRO A 74 -30.80 -8.63 10.54
N LEU A 75 -30.39 -8.21 9.33
CA LEU A 75 -29.12 -7.52 9.17
C LEU A 75 -29.17 -6.20 9.96
N PRO A 76 -28.20 -5.96 10.86
CA PRO A 76 -28.15 -4.74 11.65
C PRO A 76 -27.96 -3.52 10.73
N THR A 77 -28.70 -2.44 11.02
CA THR A 77 -28.56 -1.19 10.28
C THR A 77 -27.20 -0.55 10.55
N LEU A 78 -26.69 0.27 9.62
CA LEU A 78 -25.40 0.94 9.82
C LEU A 78 -25.36 1.81 11.08
N SER A 79 -26.50 2.41 11.45
CA SER A 79 -26.65 3.21 12.69
C SER A 79 -26.46 2.42 13.99
N SER A 80 -26.52 1.08 13.95
CA SER A 80 -26.29 0.24 15.12
C SER A 80 -24.80 0.12 15.48
N PHE A 81 -23.90 0.39 14.53
CA PHE A 81 -22.46 0.30 14.72
C PHE A 81 -21.88 1.61 15.22
N HIS A 82 -20.78 1.52 15.96
CA HIS A 82 -20.05 2.70 16.38
C HIS A 82 -19.38 3.36 15.16
N PRO A 83 -19.33 4.70 15.04
CA PRO A 83 -18.72 5.40 13.91
C PRO A 83 -17.31 4.94 13.57
N ARG A 84 -16.51 4.59 14.59
CA ARG A 84 -15.13 4.07 14.41
C ARG A 84 -15.10 2.75 13.63
N GLN A 85 -16.04 1.83 13.89
CA GLN A 85 -16.15 0.56 13.16
C GLN A 85 -16.51 0.80 11.70
N LEU A 86 -17.45 1.72 11.45
CA LEU A 86 -17.87 2.10 10.12
C LEU A 86 -16.73 2.75 9.33
N VAL A 87 -16.00 3.69 9.94
CA VAL A 87 -14.85 4.36 9.32
C VAL A 87 -13.77 3.36 8.96
N LEU A 88 -13.32 2.50 9.88
CA LEU A 88 -12.27 1.51 9.60
C LEU A 88 -12.68 0.46 8.57
N THR A 89 -13.95 0.08 8.59
CA THR A 89 -14.50 -0.82 7.57
C THR A 89 -14.53 -0.13 6.23
N ALA A 90 -15.02 1.12 6.16
CA ALA A 90 -15.09 1.89 4.92
C ALA A 90 -13.71 2.18 4.34
N THR A 91 -12.72 2.56 5.15
CA THR A 91 -11.35 2.82 4.68
C THR A 91 -10.69 1.56 4.15
N THR A 92 -10.85 0.42 4.82
CA THR A 92 -10.36 -0.88 4.33
C THR A 92 -11.05 -1.29 3.03
N LEU A 93 -12.38 -1.13 2.93
CA LEU A 93 -13.14 -1.45 1.72
C LEU A 93 -12.79 -0.51 0.56
N LEU A 94 -12.60 0.78 0.82
CA LEU A 94 -12.21 1.76 -0.19
C LEU A 94 -10.80 1.48 -0.73
N TRP A 95 -9.86 1.12 0.14
CA TRP A 95 -8.52 0.73 -0.26
C TRP A 95 -8.54 -0.58 -1.08
N THR A 96 -9.21 -1.63 -0.57
CA THR A 96 -9.16 -2.95 -1.24
C THR A 96 -9.90 -2.96 -2.58
N THR A 97 -11.03 -2.25 -2.69
CA THR A 97 -11.77 -2.15 -3.96
C THR A 97 -10.96 -1.39 -5.01
N ARG A 98 -10.30 -0.30 -4.61
CA ARG A 98 -9.42 0.49 -5.48
C ARG A 98 -8.22 -0.32 -5.96
N LEU A 99 -7.45 -0.89 -5.03
CA LEU A 99 -6.22 -1.60 -5.35
C LEU A 99 -6.51 -2.92 -6.09
N GLY A 100 -7.50 -3.67 -5.62
CA GLY A 100 -7.99 -4.88 -6.28
C GLY A 100 -8.52 -4.63 -7.69
N GLY A 101 -9.26 -3.54 -7.90
CA GLY A 101 -9.73 -3.13 -9.23
C GLY A 101 -8.59 -2.80 -10.19
N PHE A 102 -7.57 -2.07 -9.70
CA PHE A 102 -6.37 -1.76 -10.48
C PHE A 102 -5.60 -3.03 -10.87
N LEU A 103 -5.47 -4.00 -9.95
CA LEU A 103 -4.81 -5.26 -10.23
C LEU A 103 -5.58 -6.15 -11.19
N LEU A 104 -6.90 -6.26 -11.02
CA LEU A 104 -7.74 -7.01 -11.93
C LEU A 104 -7.61 -6.45 -13.35
N TYR A 105 -7.68 -5.12 -13.50
CA TYR A 105 -7.44 -4.47 -14.78
C TYR A 105 -6.08 -4.83 -15.38
N ARG A 106 -5.01 -4.84 -14.56
CA ARG A 106 -3.65 -5.21 -15.00
C ARG A 106 -3.57 -6.65 -15.50
N VAL A 107 -4.14 -7.61 -14.76
CA VAL A 107 -4.12 -9.03 -15.12
C VAL A 107 -4.90 -9.30 -16.41
N LEU A 108 -6.04 -8.63 -16.59
CA LEU A 108 -6.84 -8.73 -17.82
C LEU A 108 -6.08 -8.21 -19.05
N GLN A 109 -5.19 -7.23 -18.87
CA GLN A 109 -4.37 -6.66 -19.95
C GLN A 109 -3.09 -7.47 -20.23
N SER A 110 -2.38 -7.93 -19.19
CA SER A 110 -1.09 -8.65 -19.37
C SER A 110 -1.26 -10.13 -19.72
N GLY A 111 -2.44 -10.72 -19.44
CA GLY A 111 -2.81 -12.10 -19.77
C GLY A 111 -2.11 -13.19 -18.94
N LYS A 112 -0.92 -12.90 -18.39
CA LYS A 112 -0.13 -13.81 -17.56
C LYS A 112 0.69 -13.05 -16.51
N ASP A 113 0.89 -13.67 -15.36
CA ASP A 113 1.78 -13.19 -14.31
C ASP A 113 3.03 -14.09 -14.17
N SER A 114 4.21 -13.49 -14.38
CA SER A 114 5.49 -14.19 -14.34
C SER A 114 5.87 -14.71 -12.95
N ARG A 115 5.26 -14.19 -11.87
CA ARG A 115 5.47 -14.69 -10.48
C ARG A 115 5.13 -16.17 -10.33
N PHE A 116 4.21 -16.66 -11.16
CA PHE A 116 3.69 -18.01 -11.10
C PHE A 116 4.31 -18.95 -12.16
N ASP A 117 5.32 -18.51 -12.90
CA ASP A 117 5.99 -19.35 -13.91
C ASP A 117 6.69 -20.56 -13.26
N GLY A 118 6.35 -21.78 -13.67
CA GLY A 118 6.95 -23.03 -13.16
C GLY A 118 6.51 -23.45 -11.75
N VAL A 119 5.52 -22.74 -11.20
CA VAL A 119 4.90 -22.99 -9.89
C VAL A 119 3.51 -23.60 -10.03
N ARG A 120 2.71 -23.18 -11.02
CA ARG A 120 1.30 -23.58 -11.20
C ARG A 120 1.14 -25.09 -11.40
N GLU A 121 2.14 -25.73 -11.99
CA GLU A 121 2.18 -27.16 -12.27
C GLU A 121 2.48 -28.00 -11.01
N LYS A 122 2.84 -27.33 -9.89
CA LYS A 122 3.22 -27.97 -8.62
C LYS A 122 2.23 -27.58 -7.52
N PRO A 123 1.13 -28.35 -7.32
CA PRO A 123 0.02 -27.97 -6.44
C PRO A 123 0.45 -27.57 -5.02
N ALA A 124 1.40 -28.29 -4.40
CA ALA A 124 1.90 -27.95 -3.08
C ALA A 124 2.60 -26.57 -3.04
N LYS A 125 3.46 -26.28 -4.03
CA LYS A 125 4.15 -24.98 -4.12
C LYS A 125 3.19 -23.87 -4.50
N PHE A 126 2.22 -24.16 -5.36
CA PHE A 126 1.18 -23.20 -5.74
C PHE A 126 0.30 -22.85 -4.53
N GLY A 127 -0.14 -23.85 -3.76
CA GLY A 127 -0.94 -23.67 -2.55
C GLY A 127 -0.29 -22.77 -1.49
N VAL A 128 1.04 -22.81 -1.36
CA VAL A 128 1.77 -21.89 -0.46
C VAL A 128 1.43 -20.43 -0.78
N PHE A 129 1.26 -20.06 -2.06
CA PHE A 129 0.93 -18.69 -2.42
C PHE A 129 -0.45 -18.29 -1.87
N TRP A 130 -1.46 -19.12 -2.08
CA TRP A 130 -2.84 -18.86 -1.66
C TRP A 130 -2.96 -18.74 -0.13
N PHE A 131 -2.32 -19.64 0.62
CA PHE A 131 -2.44 -19.62 2.08
C PHE A 131 -1.55 -18.58 2.75
N MET A 132 -0.40 -18.21 2.16
CA MET A 132 0.38 -17.07 2.62
C MET A 132 -0.35 -15.74 2.41
N GLN A 133 -1.10 -15.61 1.32
CA GLN A 133 -1.97 -14.45 1.10
C GLN A 133 -3.06 -14.36 2.18
N ALA A 134 -3.63 -15.48 2.65
CA ALA A 134 -4.55 -15.47 3.79
C ALA A 134 -3.89 -14.93 5.06
N ILE A 135 -2.68 -15.41 5.39
CA ILE A 135 -1.91 -14.94 6.55
C ILE A 135 -1.64 -13.44 6.44
N TRP A 136 -1.22 -12.99 5.26
CA TRP A 136 -0.93 -11.58 4.99
C TRP A 136 -2.16 -10.68 5.16
N VAL A 137 -3.33 -11.07 4.62
CA VAL A 137 -4.59 -10.32 4.81
C VAL A 137 -4.95 -10.22 6.30
N GLY A 138 -4.85 -11.34 7.03
CA GLY A 138 -5.16 -11.38 8.46
C GLY A 138 -4.23 -10.49 9.29
N ALA A 139 -2.92 -10.55 9.03
CA ALA A 139 -1.93 -9.72 9.70
C ALA A 139 -2.09 -8.22 9.39
N THR A 140 -2.41 -7.88 8.14
CA THR A 140 -2.62 -6.50 7.68
C THR A 140 -3.90 -5.89 8.26
N CYS A 141 -4.99 -6.66 8.33
CA CYS A 141 -6.26 -6.16 8.85
C CYS A 141 -6.41 -6.28 10.37
N PHE A 142 -5.49 -6.94 11.07
CA PHE A 142 -5.64 -7.28 12.48
C PHE A 142 -6.22 -6.16 13.38
N PRO A 143 -5.73 -4.90 13.37
CA PRO A 143 -6.32 -3.81 14.17
C PRO A 143 -7.80 -3.55 13.83
N VAL A 144 -8.17 -3.60 12.56
CA VAL A 144 -9.55 -3.40 12.09
C VAL A 144 -10.44 -4.56 12.53
N LEU A 145 -9.98 -5.81 12.30
CA LEU A 145 -10.72 -7.00 12.70
C LEU A 145 -10.99 -7.00 14.20
N LEU A 146 -9.96 -6.68 15.01
CA LEU A 146 -10.07 -6.64 16.45
C LEU A 146 -11.03 -5.53 16.93
N LEU A 147 -10.95 -4.31 16.39
CA LEU A 147 -11.86 -3.23 16.78
C LEU A 147 -13.32 -3.55 16.40
N ASN A 148 -13.55 -4.17 15.25
CA ASN A 148 -14.89 -4.55 14.84
C ASN A 148 -15.56 -5.54 15.81
N THR A 149 -14.77 -6.30 16.59
CA THR A 149 -15.26 -7.16 17.69
C THR A 149 -15.60 -6.41 18.98
N VAL A 150 -15.49 -5.08 19.02
CA VAL A 150 -15.82 -4.33 20.24
C VAL A 150 -17.25 -3.80 20.12
N PRO A 151 -18.17 -4.19 21.03
CA PRO A 151 -19.55 -3.73 21.00
C PRO A 151 -19.65 -2.20 21.04
N HIS A 152 -20.62 -1.64 20.33
CA HIS A 152 -20.85 -0.20 20.29
C HIS A 152 -20.96 0.42 21.70
N ALA A 153 -21.72 -0.21 22.61
CA ALA A 153 -21.98 0.28 23.96
C ALA A 153 -20.73 0.50 24.84
N VAL A 154 -19.59 -0.11 24.51
CA VAL A 154 -18.34 0.00 25.27
C VAL A 154 -17.25 0.76 24.51
N GLN A 155 -17.52 1.20 23.27
CA GLN A 155 -16.58 2.04 22.53
C GLN A 155 -16.61 3.47 23.05
N PRO A 156 -15.45 4.08 23.32
CA PRO A 156 -15.39 5.48 23.70
C PRO A 156 -15.79 6.38 22.52
N PRO A 157 -16.25 7.61 22.79
CA PRO A 157 -16.42 8.65 21.77
C PRO A 157 -15.16 8.82 20.91
N LEU A 158 -15.34 9.37 19.71
CA LEU A 158 -14.21 9.72 18.84
C LEU A 158 -13.31 10.75 19.55
N THR A 159 -12.00 10.57 19.39
CA THR A 159 -10.98 11.45 19.96
C THR A 159 -10.21 12.12 18.83
N TRP A 160 -9.37 13.11 19.17
CA TRP A 160 -8.48 13.76 18.20
C TRP A 160 -7.59 12.74 17.44
N LEU A 161 -7.24 11.61 18.08
CA LEU A 161 -6.41 10.56 17.47
C LEU A 161 -7.15 9.84 16.33
N ASP A 162 -8.48 9.71 16.42
CA ASP A 162 -9.29 9.17 15.32
C ASP A 162 -9.22 10.08 14.08
N TYR A 163 -9.35 11.40 14.28
CA TYR A 163 -9.27 12.37 13.17
C TYR A 163 -7.85 12.46 12.60
N ALA A 164 -6.82 12.43 13.45
CA ALA A 164 -5.42 12.40 13.01
C ALA A 164 -5.11 11.12 12.20
N GLY A 165 -5.56 9.96 12.69
CA GLY A 165 -5.40 8.69 11.99
C GLY A 165 -6.12 8.67 10.65
N LEU A 166 -7.34 9.22 10.58
CA LEU A 166 -8.08 9.36 9.32
C LEU A 166 -7.40 10.33 8.35
N GLY A 167 -6.83 11.43 8.85
CA GLY A 167 -6.05 12.37 8.04
C GLY A 167 -4.79 11.72 7.45
N ILE A 168 -4.07 10.93 8.26
CA ILE A 168 -2.93 10.13 7.81
C ILE A 168 -3.36 9.09 6.77
N TRP A 169 -4.51 8.43 7.00
CA TRP A 169 -5.07 7.49 6.04
C TRP A 169 -5.38 8.15 4.69
N ALA A 170 -6.07 9.29 4.71
CA ALA A 170 -6.44 10.03 3.52
C ALA A 170 -5.20 10.53 2.74
N ALA A 171 -4.17 11.00 3.46
CA ALA A 171 -2.89 11.37 2.85
C ALA A 171 -2.22 10.17 2.19
N GLY A 172 -2.13 9.03 2.88
CA GLY A 172 -1.56 7.80 2.35
C GLY A 172 -2.28 7.31 1.09
N TRP A 173 -3.61 7.25 1.15
CA TRP A 173 -4.45 6.89 0.00
C TRP A 173 -4.25 7.85 -1.19
N ALA A 174 -4.17 9.17 -0.94
CA ALA A 174 -3.90 10.15 -1.98
C ALA A 174 -2.52 9.96 -2.63
N PHE A 175 -1.46 9.72 -1.84
CA PHE A 175 -0.12 9.41 -2.36
C PHE A 175 -0.14 8.16 -3.25
N GLU A 176 -0.80 7.09 -2.80
CA GLU A 176 -0.93 5.84 -3.56
C GLU A 176 -1.66 6.07 -4.89
N VAL A 177 -2.81 6.74 -4.86
CA VAL A 177 -3.59 7.05 -6.06
C VAL A 177 -2.81 7.91 -7.03
N MET A 178 -2.18 9.00 -6.56
CA MET A 178 -1.38 9.89 -7.41
C MET A 178 -0.20 9.16 -8.03
N ALA A 179 0.51 8.35 -7.25
CA ALA A 179 1.65 7.58 -7.72
C ALA A 179 1.26 6.63 -8.86
N ASP A 180 0.21 5.85 -8.69
CA ASP A 180 -0.19 4.86 -9.68
C ASP A 180 -0.77 5.49 -10.95
N VAL A 181 -1.55 6.57 -10.83
CA VAL A 181 -2.07 7.31 -11.99
C VAL A 181 -0.93 7.93 -12.78
N GLN A 182 0.04 8.57 -12.12
CA GLN A 182 1.22 9.13 -12.77
C GLN A 182 2.04 8.04 -13.47
N LYS A 183 2.31 6.92 -12.79
CA LYS A 183 3.07 5.78 -13.35
C LYS A 183 2.36 5.18 -14.55
N SER A 184 1.04 5.00 -14.48
CA SER A 184 0.24 4.41 -15.56
C SER A 184 0.22 5.30 -16.79
N ARG A 185 -0.01 6.62 -16.62
CA ARG A 185 0.02 7.60 -17.72
C ARG A 185 1.41 7.72 -18.34
N TRP A 186 2.45 7.71 -17.52
CA TRP A 186 3.83 7.80 -17.99
C TRP A 186 4.24 6.55 -18.77
N LYS A 187 3.87 5.35 -18.30
CA LYS A 187 4.14 4.08 -19.00
C LYS A 187 3.38 3.89 -20.32
N ALA A 188 2.25 4.58 -20.50
CA ALA A 188 1.47 4.50 -21.74
C ALA A 188 2.19 5.14 -22.95
N LYS A 189 3.20 5.97 -22.70
CA LYS A 189 3.99 6.65 -23.73
C LYS A 189 5.11 5.75 -24.28
N PRO A 190 5.18 5.48 -25.59
CA PRO A 190 6.20 4.60 -26.18
C PRO A 190 7.65 5.04 -25.92
N GLU A 191 7.90 6.36 -25.85
CA GLU A 191 9.21 6.97 -25.60
C GLU A 191 9.78 6.70 -24.20
N ASN A 192 8.92 6.23 -23.29
CA ASN A 192 9.23 5.93 -21.90
C ASN A 192 9.55 4.44 -21.65
N LYS A 193 9.57 3.61 -22.70
CA LYS A 193 10.01 2.22 -22.59
C LYS A 193 11.39 2.15 -21.94
N ASP A 194 11.53 1.22 -20.99
CA ASP A 194 12.76 0.91 -20.24
C ASP A 194 13.36 2.05 -19.41
N LYS A 195 12.67 3.19 -19.28
CA LYS A 195 13.08 4.31 -18.41
C LYS A 195 12.36 4.25 -17.05
N PHE A 196 12.76 5.13 -16.14
CA PHE A 196 12.02 5.39 -14.90
C PHE A 196 11.30 6.73 -14.96
N ILE A 197 10.13 6.77 -14.35
CA ILE A 197 9.45 8.03 -14.07
C ILE A 197 10.24 8.80 -13.00
N GLN A 198 10.50 10.08 -13.27
CA GLN A 198 11.18 11.01 -12.36
C GLN A 198 10.36 12.31 -12.17
N GLU A 199 9.08 12.26 -12.50
CA GLU A 199 8.15 13.40 -12.47
C GLU A 199 7.11 13.25 -11.35
N GLY A 200 6.55 14.36 -10.89
CA GLY A 200 5.45 14.35 -9.90
C GLY A 200 5.88 13.77 -8.55
N VAL A 201 5.09 12.86 -7.97
CA VAL A 201 5.44 12.26 -6.66
C VAL A 201 6.62 11.28 -6.77
N TRP A 202 6.96 10.84 -7.99
CA TRP A 202 8.09 9.96 -8.25
C TRP A 202 9.44 10.69 -8.27
N SER A 203 9.45 12.03 -8.30
CA SER A 203 10.69 12.79 -8.05
C SER A 203 11.06 12.83 -6.57
N LEU A 204 10.08 12.62 -5.68
CA LEU A 204 10.26 12.66 -4.22
C LEU A 204 10.72 11.33 -3.63
N SER A 205 10.31 10.21 -4.24
CA SER A 205 10.65 8.85 -3.78
C SER A 205 10.60 7.87 -4.95
N ARG A 206 11.41 6.81 -4.86
CA ARG A 206 11.40 5.68 -5.82
C ARG A 206 10.11 4.87 -5.74
N HIS A 207 9.45 4.88 -4.59
CA HIS A 207 8.23 4.12 -4.33
C HIS A 207 7.21 4.96 -3.53
N PRO A 208 6.66 6.02 -4.12
CA PRO A 208 5.69 6.89 -3.44
C PRO A 208 4.37 6.16 -3.16
N ASN A 209 4.02 5.16 -3.97
CA ASN A 209 2.87 4.27 -3.72
C ASN A 209 3.06 3.43 -2.45
N TYR A 210 4.26 2.88 -2.25
CA TYR A 210 4.61 2.12 -1.05
C TYR A 210 4.57 2.97 0.22
N PHE A 211 5.03 4.22 0.13
CA PHE A 211 4.89 5.18 1.21
C PHE A 211 3.42 5.45 1.55
N GLY A 212 2.58 5.64 0.53
CA GLY A 212 1.13 5.79 0.69
C GLY A 212 0.50 4.59 1.41
N GLU A 213 0.85 3.37 0.99
CA GLU A 213 0.38 2.14 1.61
C GLU A 213 0.82 2.02 3.09
N CYS A 214 2.06 2.41 3.41
CA CYS A 214 2.49 2.46 4.81
C CYS A 214 1.63 3.43 5.63
N LEU A 215 1.49 4.68 5.15
CA LEU A 215 0.71 5.71 5.84
C LEU A 215 -0.72 5.27 6.10
N LEU A 216 -1.41 4.69 5.11
CA LEU A 216 -2.80 4.31 5.29
C LEU A 216 -2.98 3.18 6.31
N TRP A 217 -2.09 2.20 6.37
CA TRP A 217 -2.18 1.16 7.41
C TRP A 217 -1.85 1.70 8.81
N PHE A 218 -0.91 2.65 8.92
CA PHE A 218 -0.68 3.37 10.16
C PHE A 218 -1.91 4.22 10.57
N GLY A 219 -2.57 4.88 9.62
CA GLY A 219 -3.79 5.64 9.87
C GLY A 219 -4.93 4.77 10.40
N ASN A 220 -5.17 3.62 9.76
CA ASN A 220 -6.13 2.61 10.24
C ASN A 220 -5.77 2.11 11.64
N TRP A 221 -4.49 1.82 11.90
CA TRP A 221 -4.04 1.42 13.23
C TRP A 221 -4.29 2.52 14.27
N MET A 222 -4.02 3.79 13.98
CA MET A 222 -4.25 4.90 14.92
C MET A 222 -5.71 5.05 15.32
N VAL A 223 -6.62 4.95 14.34
CA VAL A 223 -8.07 4.98 14.58
C VAL A 223 -8.49 3.78 15.44
N ALA A 224 -8.00 2.57 15.14
CA ALA A 224 -8.28 1.40 15.96
C ALA A 224 -7.74 1.54 17.40
N TYR A 225 -6.49 1.98 17.55
CA TYR A 225 -5.81 2.14 18.82
C TYR A 225 -6.45 3.20 19.71
N SER A 226 -6.97 4.29 19.12
CA SER A 226 -7.81 5.28 19.82
C SER A 226 -8.97 4.61 20.55
N GLY A 227 -9.67 3.68 19.86
CA GLY A 227 -10.73 2.87 20.44
C GLY A 227 -10.24 1.97 21.58
N PHE A 228 -9.11 1.27 21.37
CA PHE A 228 -8.57 0.32 22.37
C PHE A 228 -8.15 0.97 23.68
N SER A 229 -7.64 2.20 23.64
CA SER A 229 -7.05 2.88 24.81
C SER A 229 -8.01 3.08 25.99
N ARG A 230 -9.33 2.99 25.77
CA ARG A 230 -10.37 3.21 26.79
C ARG A 230 -11.32 2.02 26.95
N ILE A 231 -11.04 0.90 26.30
CA ILE A 231 -11.83 -0.32 26.45
C ILE A 231 -11.41 -1.03 27.75
N PRO A 232 -12.37 -1.59 28.52
CA PRO A 232 -12.07 -2.41 29.68
C PRO A 232 -11.06 -3.54 29.39
N PRO A 233 -10.03 -3.75 30.24
CA PRO A 233 -9.05 -4.83 30.09
C PRO A 233 -9.64 -6.25 30.04
N SER A 234 -10.89 -6.41 30.49
CA SER A 234 -11.67 -7.64 30.41
C SER A 234 -12.11 -7.99 28.98
N ILE A 235 -12.11 -7.05 28.04
CA ILE A 235 -12.48 -7.23 26.62
C ILE A 235 -11.22 -7.36 25.78
N ILE A 236 -10.39 -6.32 25.79
CA ILE A 236 -9.10 -6.32 25.09
C ILE A 236 -8.03 -6.02 26.13
N SER A 237 -7.05 -6.91 26.26
CA SER A 237 -5.94 -6.64 27.17
C SER A 237 -5.09 -5.48 26.63
N PRO A 238 -4.54 -4.61 27.50
CA PRO A 238 -3.66 -3.52 27.07
C PRO A 238 -2.46 -4.01 26.24
N LEU A 239 -1.98 -5.24 26.51
CA LEU A 239 -0.91 -5.86 25.74
C LEU A 239 -1.35 -6.15 24.30
N VAL A 240 -2.53 -6.74 24.10
CA VAL A 240 -3.06 -7.03 22.75
C VAL A 240 -3.33 -5.72 22.00
N ALA A 241 -3.91 -4.72 22.68
CA ALA A 241 -4.12 -3.39 22.10
C ALA A 241 -2.81 -2.79 21.57
N LYS A 242 -1.74 -2.79 22.38
CA LYS A 242 -0.42 -2.29 21.99
C LYS A 242 0.22 -3.13 20.89
N ALA A 243 0.09 -4.46 20.94
CA ALA A 243 0.62 -5.38 19.94
C ALA A 243 0.00 -5.19 18.53
N THR A 244 -1.15 -4.52 18.40
CA THR A 244 -1.74 -4.22 17.08
C THR A 244 -0.83 -3.36 16.19
N ILE A 245 0.13 -2.62 16.74
CA ILE A 245 1.14 -1.87 15.97
C ILE A 245 2.01 -2.78 15.08
N LEU A 246 2.12 -4.07 15.44
CA LEU A 246 2.84 -5.06 14.63
C LEU A 246 2.25 -5.20 13.23
N SER A 247 0.96 -4.89 13.05
CA SER A 247 0.27 -4.95 11.76
C SER A 247 0.82 -3.94 10.74
N PRO A 248 0.77 -2.60 10.97
CA PRO A 248 1.38 -1.66 10.02
C PRO A 248 2.90 -1.80 9.92
N LEU A 249 3.59 -2.23 10.99
CA LEU A 249 5.03 -2.53 10.93
C LEU A 249 5.33 -3.72 10.00
N PHE A 250 4.51 -4.78 10.06
CA PHE A 250 4.61 -5.92 9.17
C PHE A 250 4.42 -5.51 7.70
N VAL A 251 3.41 -4.69 7.41
CA VAL A 251 3.19 -4.17 6.04
C VAL A 251 4.39 -3.35 5.58
N THR A 252 4.85 -2.41 6.41
CA THR A 252 6.00 -1.54 6.09
C THR A 252 7.26 -2.37 5.85
N MET A 253 7.51 -3.40 6.67
CA MET A 253 8.63 -4.31 6.49
C MET A 253 8.52 -5.09 5.17
N LEU A 254 7.36 -5.65 4.84
CA LEU A 254 7.17 -6.41 3.61
C LEU A 254 7.42 -5.55 2.37
N ILE A 255 6.82 -4.36 2.34
CA ILE A 255 6.90 -3.47 1.19
C ILE A 255 8.31 -2.90 1.02
N THR A 256 9.01 -2.57 2.10
CA THR A 256 10.41 -2.11 2.02
C THR A 256 11.34 -3.23 1.57
N LYS A 257 11.13 -4.48 2.01
CA LYS A 257 11.88 -5.63 1.49
C LYS A 257 11.62 -5.82 -0.01
N MET A 258 10.38 -5.65 -0.46
CA MET A 258 10.05 -5.72 -1.88
C MET A 258 10.72 -4.61 -2.70
N ALA A 259 10.72 -3.36 -2.22
CA ALA A 259 11.45 -2.27 -2.85
C ALA A 259 12.93 -2.62 -3.05
N THR A 260 13.60 -3.13 -2.02
CA THR A 260 15.01 -3.56 -2.15
C THR A 260 15.21 -4.73 -3.10
N TRP A 261 14.20 -5.60 -3.25
CA TRP A 261 14.25 -6.73 -4.17
C TRP A 261 14.09 -6.29 -5.62
N GLU A 262 13.15 -5.38 -5.89
CA GLU A 262 12.96 -4.77 -7.20
C GLU A 262 14.22 -4.03 -7.67
N GLU A 263 14.86 -3.29 -6.77
CA GLU A 263 16.14 -2.63 -7.05
C GLU A 263 17.22 -3.63 -7.45
N LYS A 264 17.41 -4.69 -6.67
CA LYS A 264 18.39 -5.75 -6.96
C LYS A 264 18.13 -6.45 -8.29
N LEU A 265 16.86 -6.70 -8.61
CA LEU A 265 16.47 -7.25 -9.92
C LEU A 265 16.84 -6.31 -11.05
N LYS A 266 16.53 -5.02 -10.89
CA LYS A 266 16.80 -4.02 -11.92
C LYS A 266 18.30 -3.89 -12.15
N GLN A 267 19.12 -3.87 -11.11
CA GLN A 267 20.59 -3.84 -11.21
C GLN A 267 21.19 -5.04 -11.96
N ARG A 268 20.47 -6.17 -12.07
CA ARG A 268 20.91 -7.35 -12.83
C ARG A 268 20.60 -7.27 -14.33
N THR A 269 19.76 -6.32 -14.75
CA THR A 269 19.47 -6.10 -16.17
C THR A 269 20.61 -5.33 -16.87
N PRO A 270 20.85 -5.54 -18.18
CA PRO A 270 21.82 -4.74 -18.92
C PRO A 270 21.51 -3.25 -18.82
N GLY A 271 22.49 -2.43 -18.42
CA GLY A 271 22.28 -0.99 -18.16
C GLY A 271 21.53 -0.68 -16.85
N GLY A 272 21.02 -1.66 -16.12
CA GLY A 272 20.23 -1.44 -14.91
C GLY A 272 21.00 -0.75 -13.77
N LYS A 273 22.32 -1.00 -13.65
CA LYS A 273 23.16 -0.33 -12.64
C LYS A 273 23.23 1.18 -12.84
N SER A 274 23.45 1.63 -14.08
CA SER A 274 23.52 3.08 -14.38
C SER A 274 22.16 3.74 -14.18
N ILE A 275 21.08 3.07 -14.60
CA ILE A 275 19.72 3.59 -14.44
C ILE A 275 19.35 3.73 -12.95
N VAL A 276 19.67 2.74 -12.11
CA VAL A 276 19.44 2.83 -10.66
C VAL A 276 20.29 3.93 -10.03
N ALA A 277 21.56 4.08 -10.43
CA ALA A 277 22.43 5.14 -9.92
C ALA A 277 21.92 6.55 -10.30
N GLU A 278 21.49 6.75 -11.55
CA GLU A 278 20.91 8.01 -12.04
C GLU A 278 19.61 8.35 -11.28
N THR A 279 18.78 7.34 -11.03
CA THR A 279 17.55 7.48 -10.25
C THR A 279 17.86 7.88 -8.80
N ASN A 280 18.84 7.24 -8.17
CA ASN A 280 19.24 7.54 -6.78
C ASN A 280 19.92 8.91 -6.65
N ALA A 281 20.59 9.41 -7.70
CA ALA A 281 21.19 10.74 -7.71
C ALA A 281 20.14 11.86 -7.83
N THR A 282 18.98 11.55 -8.41
CA THR A 282 17.91 12.52 -8.69
C THR A 282 16.85 12.54 -7.59
N ILE A 283 16.54 11.37 -7.01
CA ILE A 283 15.49 11.23 -6.01
C ILE A 283 16.10 11.34 -4.61
N THR A 284 15.55 12.23 -3.78
CA THR A 284 15.90 12.26 -2.36
C THR A 284 15.41 10.94 -1.73
N GLU A 285 16.30 10.12 -1.15
CA GLU A 285 15.83 8.95 -0.41
C GLU A 285 15.03 9.42 0.81
N PHE A 286 13.70 9.36 0.69
CA PHE A 286 12.83 9.30 1.85
C PHE A 286 13.00 7.90 2.48
N SER A 287 14.16 7.70 3.10
CA SER A 287 14.44 6.51 3.88
C SER A 287 13.55 6.59 5.11
N ILE A 288 12.54 5.73 5.19
CA ILE A 288 11.90 5.40 6.46
C ILE A 288 12.97 4.65 7.25
N SER A 289 13.79 5.40 7.97
CA SER A 289 14.70 4.84 8.96
C SER A 289 13.83 4.22 10.05
N PHE A 290 13.69 2.89 9.99
CA PHE A 290 13.10 2.16 11.08
C PHE A 290 13.95 2.42 12.34
N PRO A 291 13.31 2.62 13.50
CA PRO A 291 14.04 2.60 14.75
C PRO A 291 14.84 1.29 14.81
N SER A 292 16.11 1.37 15.23
CA SER A 292 16.91 0.17 15.46
C SER A 292 16.14 -0.80 16.37
N PRO A 293 16.44 -2.12 16.40
CA PRO A 293 15.79 -3.04 17.33
C PRO A 293 15.77 -2.53 18.78
N GLN A 294 16.79 -1.76 19.17
CA GLN A 294 16.92 -1.09 20.46
C GLN A 294 15.97 0.10 20.62
N ASP A 295 15.78 0.91 19.57
CA ASP A 295 14.83 2.03 19.56
C ASP A 295 13.37 1.54 19.47
N ALA A 296 13.12 0.44 18.75
CA ALA A 296 11.83 -0.22 18.69
C ALA A 296 11.48 -0.85 20.04
N GLU A 297 12.47 -1.44 20.73
CA GLU A 297 12.32 -1.92 22.10
C GLU A 297 12.11 -0.76 23.09
N LYS A 298 12.81 0.37 22.92
CA LYS A 298 12.65 1.57 23.75
C LYS A 298 11.28 2.21 23.54
N PHE A 299 10.81 2.30 22.30
CA PHE A 299 9.47 2.77 21.95
C PHE A 299 8.40 1.80 22.48
N ALA A 300 8.58 0.49 22.26
CA ALA A 300 7.70 -0.52 22.82
C ALA A 300 7.66 -0.45 24.35
N LYS A 301 8.79 -0.29 25.03
CA LYS A 301 8.86 -0.08 26.48
C LYS A 301 8.19 1.21 26.90
N ALA A 302 8.37 2.32 26.19
CA ALA A 302 7.72 3.59 26.48
C ALA A 302 6.19 3.48 26.35
N VAL A 303 5.72 2.86 25.27
CA VAL A 303 4.31 2.56 25.03
C VAL A 303 3.78 1.56 26.08
N LEU A 304 4.55 0.55 26.47
CA LEU A 304 4.16 -0.47 27.44
C LEU A 304 4.12 0.03 28.89
N THR A 305 4.99 0.98 29.26
CA THR A 305 5.13 1.54 30.62
C THR A 305 4.22 2.74 30.90
N GLU A 306 3.53 3.28 29.88
CA GLU A 306 2.58 4.37 30.07
C GLU A 306 1.40 3.93 30.96
N LYS A 307 1.28 4.54 32.15
CA LYS A 307 0.14 4.37 33.06
C LYS A 307 -1.04 5.22 32.56
N PRO A 308 -2.27 4.67 32.50
CA PRO A 308 -3.43 5.43 32.05
C PRO A 308 -3.75 6.53 33.08
N GLY A 309 -3.66 7.80 32.69
CA GLY A 309 -4.25 8.89 33.48
C GLY A 309 -3.47 10.20 33.70
N LYS A 310 -2.39 10.52 32.98
CA LYS A 310 -1.80 11.88 33.04
C LYS A 310 -1.73 12.53 31.65
N PRO A 311 -2.36 13.69 31.41
CA PRO A 311 -2.11 14.45 30.20
C PRO A 311 -0.76 15.15 30.35
N VAL A 312 0.18 14.88 29.45
CA VAL A 312 1.42 15.64 29.36
C VAL A 312 1.61 16.09 27.92
N TYR A 313 1.11 17.28 27.61
CA TYR A 313 1.70 18.09 26.55
C TYR A 313 2.54 19.18 27.20
N LYS A 314 3.84 18.92 27.33
CA LYS A 314 4.86 19.97 27.23
C LYS A 314 5.75 19.57 26.06
N VAL A 315 5.45 20.13 24.89
CA VAL A 315 6.36 20.09 23.76
C VAL A 315 7.60 20.87 24.19
N ALA A 316 8.74 20.19 24.34
CA ALA A 316 10.02 20.84 24.55
C ALA A 316 10.40 21.57 23.24
N PRO A 317 10.59 22.90 23.25
CA PRO A 317 11.03 23.62 22.06
C PRO A 317 12.54 23.46 21.93
N SER A 318 13.01 22.35 21.36
CA SER A 318 14.44 22.19 21.06
C SER A 318 14.79 21.23 19.91
N MET A 319 13.84 20.89 19.02
CA MET A 319 14.15 20.15 17.78
C MET A 319 13.72 20.87 16.49
N LEU A 320 13.76 22.20 16.51
CA LEU A 320 13.75 23.01 15.29
C LEU A 320 15.06 23.81 15.26
N SER A 321 16.04 23.36 14.48
CA SER A 321 17.17 24.22 14.15
C SER A 321 16.69 25.24 13.09
N PRO A 322 16.89 26.55 13.30
CA PRO A 322 16.46 27.57 12.35
C PRO A 322 17.48 27.70 11.21
N ARG A 323 17.43 26.79 10.22
CA ARG A 323 18.22 26.92 8.98
C ARG A 323 17.48 26.69 7.66
N THR A 324 16.15 26.64 7.65
CA THR A 324 15.39 26.53 6.37
C THR A 324 14.21 27.47 6.23
N MET A 325 14.12 28.53 7.03
CA MET A 325 13.21 29.66 6.80
C MET A 325 13.97 30.93 6.41
N ARG A 326 14.54 30.94 5.20
CA ARG A 326 14.83 32.19 4.45
C ARG A 326 15.17 31.88 2.99
N ALA A 327 14.13 31.71 2.18
CA ALA A 327 14.12 32.10 0.77
C ALA A 327 12.68 31.92 0.23
N GLY A 328 12.02 33.02 -0.12
CA GLY A 328 10.91 32.98 -1.08
C GLY A 328 9.47 33.22 -0.60
N LEU A 329 9.23 34.06 0.41
CA LEU A 329 7.95 34.75 0.56
C LEU A 329 8.22 36.26 0.68
N GLY A 330 8.37 36.89 -0.48
CA GLY A 330 8.42 38.34 -0.63
C GLY A 330 7.12 38.83 -1.25
N LEU A 331 6.14 39.14 -0.41
CA LEU A 331 5.09 40.10 -0.74
C LEU A 331 5.73 41.49 -0.63
N GLY A 332 5.78 42.23 -1.73
CA GLY A 332 6.21 43.62 -1.77
C GLY A 332 5.41 44.36 -2.83
N GLY A 333 4.55 45.27 -2.38
CA GLY A 333 3.79 46.16 -3.24
C GLY A 333 4.67 47.17 -3.96
N GLY A 334 4.22 47.60 -5.15
CA GLY A 334 4.81 48.69 -5.92
C GLY A 334 3.74 49.27 -6.83
N GLY A 335 3.48 50.56 -6.67
CA GLY A 335 2.42 51.31 -7.32
C GLY A 335 2.64 51.64 -8.80
N LEU A 336 1.57 52.23 -9.34
CA LEU A 336 1.36 52.72 -10.71
C LEU A 336 2.43 53.70 -11.21
N GLY A 337 2.77 53.60 -12.50
CA GLY A 337 3.50 54.60 -13.29
C GLY A 337 3.66 54.18 -14.76
N ALA A 338 3.30 55.05 -15.70
CA ALA A 338 2.92 54.76 -17.08
C ALA A 338 4.06 54.65 -18.12
N GLY A 339 3.76 54.00 -19.26
CA GLY A 339 4.18 54.47 -20.59
C GLY A 339 4.97 53.51 -21.50
N GLY A 340 4.37 53.07 -22.62
CA GLY A 340 5.09 52.67 -23.84
C GLY A 340 4.56 51.39 -24.55
N PRO A 341 4.09 51.46 -25.82
CA PRO A 341 3.55 50.30 -26.52
C PRO A 341 4.64 49.51 -27.27
N ILE A 342 4.69 48.19 -27.06
CA ILE A 342 5.57 47.27 -27.81
C ILE A 342 4.74 46.51 -28.86
N LYS A 343 5.14 46.67 -30.13
CA LYS A 343 4.54 46.07 -31.34
C LYS A 343 4.72 44.54 -31.40
N PRO A 344 3.80 43.80 -32.04
CA PRO A 344 3.92 42.36 -32.23
C PRO A 344 4.92 41.97 -33.33
N ALA A 345 5.69 40.90 -33.08
CA ALA A 345 6.63 40.32 -34.04
C ALA A 345 5.92 39.50 -35.15
N PRO A 346 6.44 39.47 -36.39
CA PRO A 346 5.76 38.87 -37.54
C PRO A 346 6.00 37.35 -37.70
N ARG A 347 5.03 36.68 -38.35
CA ARG A 347 5.06 35.26 -38.75
C ARG A 347 6.15 34.97 -39.80
N PRO A 348 6.81 33.79 -39.77
CA PRO A 348 7.81 33.43 -40.77
C PRO A 348 7.17 33.07 -42.12
N LYS A 349 7.82 33.55 -43.20
CA LYS A 349 7.51 33.26 -44.61
C LYS A 349 8.09 31.91 -45.03
N VAL A 350 7.37 31.23 -45.91
CA VAL A 350 7.78 30.03 -46.65
C VAL A 350 8.71 30.46 -47.79
N GLU A 351 9.88 29.83 -47.90
CA GLU A 351 10.79 29.97 -49.06
C GLU A 351 11.33 28.61 -49.48
N ASP A 352 11.54 28.49 -50.80
CA ASP A 352 11.57 27.28 -51.60
C ASP A 352 12.81 26.37 -51.43
N LYS A 353 12.59 25.06 -51.64
CA LYS A 353 13.64 24.03 -51.65
C LYS A 353 14.57 24.18 -52.88
N PRO A 354 15.90 24.04 -52.73
CA PRO A 354 16.77 23.81 -53.87
C PRO A 354 16.86 22.31 -54.22
N VAL A 355 16.97 22.08 -55.53
CA VAL A 355 17.04 20.81 -56.26
C VAL A 355 18.31 20.01 -55.93
N VAL A 356 18.13 18.69 -55.82
CA VAL A 356 19.13 17.64 -55.60
C VAL A 356 20.17 17.61 -56.73
N LYS A 357 21.46 17.59 -56.38
CA LYS A 357 22.55 17.14 -57.26
C LYS A 357 23.04 15.77 -56.79
N GLU A 358 22.91 14.75 -57.64
CA GLU A 358 23.42 13.41 -57.43
C GLU A 358 24.95 13.41 -57.26
N LYS A 359 25.44 12.78 -56.19
CA LYS A 359 26.85 12.40 -56.03
C LYS A 359 27.00 10.91 -56.38
N LYS A 360 28.00 10.60 -57.21
CA LYS A 360 28.43 9.23 -57.59
C LYS A 360 28.68 8.35 -56.35
N PRO A 361 28.41 7.03 -56.43
CA PRO A 361 28.56 6.11 -55.32
C PRO A 361 30.03 5.84 -55.02
N THR A 362 30.44 6.07 -53.77
CA THR A 362 31.72 5.61 -53.22
C THR A 362 31.53 4.17 -52.75
N GLU A 363 32.39 3.25 -53.19
CA GLU A 363 32.43 1.87 -52.70
C GLU A 363 32.61 1.85 -51.17
N ILE A 364 31.60 1.33 -50.46
CA ILE A 364 31.70 0.99 -49.05
C ILE A 364 32.10 -0.48 -48.98
N LYS A 365 33.35 -0.75 -48.57
CA LYS A 365 33.79 -2.09 -48.18
C LYS A 365 32.96 -2.53 -46.97
N VAL A 366 32.08 -3.51 -47.18
CA VAL A 366 31.36 -4.21 -46.10
C VAL A 366 32.32 -5.23 -45.49
N GLU A 367 32.99 -4.84 -44.40
CA GLU A 367 33.60 -5.80 -43.49
C GLU A 367 32.47 -6.48 -42.71
N VAL A 368 32.25 -7.76 -43.00
CA VAL A 368 31.34 -8.63 -42.24
C VAL A 368 31.98 -8.89 -40.88
N ILE A 369 31.71 -8.01 -39.92
CA ILE A 369 31.93 -8.32 -38.51
C ILE A 369 30.87 -9.35 -38.14
N LYS A 370 31.29 -10.61 -37.92
CA LYS A 370 30.46 -11.64 -37.29
C LYS A 370 30.06 -11.11 -35.90
N GLU A 371 28.84 -10.62 -35.79
CA GLU A 371 28.22 -10.33 -34.51
C GLU A 371 27.98 -11.69 -33.82
N GLU A 372 28.83 -12.04 -32.87
CA GLU A 372 28.58 -13.18 -31.98
C GLU A 372 27.23 -12.95 -31.31
N ALA A 373 26.26 -13.82 -31.62
CA ALA A 373 24.95 -13.82 -31.00
C ALA A 373 25.11 -13.87 -29.47
N LYS A 374 24.95 -12.71 -28.83
CA LYS A 374 24.98 -12.57 -27.38
C LYS A 374 23.91 -13.51 -26.83
N LYS A 375 24.33 -14.56 -26.12
CA LYS A 375 23.42 -15.51 -25.44
C LYS A 375 22.31 -14.71 -24.75
N PRO A 376 21.02 -15.06 -24.94
CA PRO A 376 19.94 -14.40 -24.22
C PRO A 376 20.24 -14.49 -22.72
N ALA A 377 20.17 -13.34 -22.05
CA ALA A 377 20.44 -13.27 -20.62
C ALA A 377 19.59 -14.33 -19.89
N PRO A 378 20.16 -15.04 -18.90
CA PRO A 378 19.39 -16.01 -18.13
C PRO A 378 18.17 -15.33 -17.54
N LYS A 379 16.98 -15.92 -17.73
CA LYS A 379 15.74 -15.42 -17.14
C LYS A 379 15.97 -15.23 -15.64
N PRO A 380 15.64 -14.06 -15.05
CA PRO A 380 15.83 -13.86 -13.64
C PRO A 380 15.03 -14.93 -12.87
N PRO A 381 15.61 -15.52 -11.80
CA PRO A 381 14.87 -16.48 -10.99
C PRO A 381 13.65 -15.78 -10.37
N PRO A 382 12.54 -16.52 -10.15
CA PRO A 382 11.37 -15.95 -9.52
C PRO A 382 11.75 -15.37 -8.14
N PRO A 383 11.08 -14.29 -7.71
CA PRO A 383 11.28 -13.72 -6.38
C PRO A 383 11.15 -14.81 -5.29
N PRO A 384 11.85 -14.69 -4.15
CA PRO A 384 11.75 -15.65 -3.06
C PRO A 384 10.28 -15.77 -2.69
N SER A 385 9.77 -17.00 -2.79
CA SER A 385 8.35 -17.32 -2.89
C SER A 385 7.48 -16.73 -1.78
N ALA A 386 8.04 -16.41 -0.61
CA ALA A 386 7.32 -15.77 0.49
C ALA A 386 7.08 -14.26 0.31
N PHE A 387 7.96 -13.53 -0.41
CA PHE A 387 7.88 -12.06 -0.53
C PHE A 387 7.03 -11.62 -1.72
N ALA A 388 7.12 -12.33 -2.85
CA ALA A 388 6.32 -12.09 -4.05
C ALA A 388 4.82 -12.34 -3.84
N CYS A 389 4.55 -13.23 -2.89
CA CYS A 389 3.23 -13.72 -2.54
C CYS A 389 2.40 -12.68 -1.77
N CYS A 390 3.07 -11.79 -1.04
CA CYS A 390 2.47 -10.94 -0.01
C CYS A 390 2.40 -9.47 -0.41
N THR A 391 2.78 -9.11 -1.64
CA THR A 391 2.68 -7.72 -2.11
C THR A 391 1.87 -7.70 -3.41
N ILE A 392 0.79 -6.92 -3.33
CA ILE A 392 -0.22 -6.73 -4.37
C ILE A 392 0.29 -5.68 -5.38
N SER A 393 1.03 -4.68 -4.90
CA SER A 393 1.55 -3.55 -5.68
C SER A 393 2.63 -3.93 -6.72
#